data_AF-A0A270BJD7-F1
#
_entry.id   AF-A0A270BJD7-F1
#
_cell.length_a   1.000
_cell.length_b   1.000
_cell.length_c   1.000
_cell.angle_alpha   90.00
_cell.angle_beta   90.00
_cell.angle_gamma   90.00
#
_symmetry.space_group_name_H-M   'P 1'
#
loop_
_entity.id
_entity.type
_entity.pdbx_description
1 polymer ?
#
loop_
_entity_poly.entity_id
_entity_poly.type
_entity_poly.pdbx_seq_one_letter_code
_entity_poly.pdbx_strand_id
1 'polypeptide(L)'
;MKGLHDFAFQTGDWRVRHRKLRQRLAGSDDWHEFGGTCRGWEMLGGAGNVDDHWLDDPAGAYAAATVRRADPATGIWTIWWIDLRFPGLAAPLDGRFEDGIGTFFGKDEWQGRPIDMRFIWSRITPASARWEQAFSADGGASWETNWIMDFTRA
;
A
#
# COMPACT_ATOMS: atom_id res chain seq x y z
N MET A 1 -21.78 3.29 11.26
CA MET A 1 -20.34 3.16 11.57
C MET A 1 -19.59 3.87 10.45
N LYS A 2 -18.68 4.79 10.78
CA LYS A 2 -17.95 5.54 9.76
C LYS A 2 -16.79 4.68 9.24
N GLY A 3 -16.48 4.80 7.95
CA GLY A 3 -15.31 4.16 7.34
C GLY A 3 -15.40 2.64 7.12
N LEU A 4 -16.56 2.01 7.36
CA LEU A 4 -16.76 0.63 6.92
C LEU A 4 -16.83 0.59 5.40
N HIS A 5 -16.31 -0.47 4.80
CA HIS A 5 -16.29 -0.69 3.36
C HIS A 5 -15.46 0.32 2.55
N ASP A 6 -14.61 1.13 3.18
CA ASP A 6 -13.74 2.08 2.47
C ASP A 6 -12.78 1.35 1.49
N PHE A 7 -12.41 0.11 1.80
CA PHE A 7 -11.61 -0.76 0.93
C PHE A 7 -12.43 -1.70 0.04
N ALA A 8 -13.77 -1.62 0.04
CA ALA A 8 -14.61 -2.54 -0.74
C ALA A 8 -14.32 -2.48 -2.25
N PHE A 9 -13.85 -1.33 -2.75
CA PHE A 9 -13.44 -1.17 -4.14
C PHE A 9 -12.37 -2.20 -4.54
N GLN A 10 -11.50 -2.63 -3.63
CA GLN A 10 -10.38 -3.54 -3.89
C GLN A 10 -10.84 -5.01 -4.03
N THR A 11 -12.07 -5.35 -3.67
CA THR A 11 -12.57 -6.72 -3.76
C THR A 11 -12.56 -7.23 -5.20
N GLY A 12 -12.02 -8.44 -5.41
CA GLY A 12 -11.90 -9.10 -6.72
C GLY A 12 -10.45 -9.22 -7.20
N ASP A 13 -10.30 -9.63 -8.46
CA ASP A 13 -9.01 -9.90 -9.09
C ASP A 13 -8.54 -8.70 -9.95
N TRP A 14 -7.23 -8.44 -9.92
CA TRP A 14 -6.58 -7.29 -10.52
C TRP A 14 -5.28 -7.69 -11.22
N ARG A 15 -5.01 -7.03 -12.36
CA ARG A 15 -3.66 -6.86 -12.89
C ARG A 15 -3.05 -5.60 -12.29
N VAL A 16 -1.78 -5.67 -11.92
CA VAL A 16 -1.06 -4.57 -11.30
C VAL A 16 0.15 -4.22 -12.16
N ARG A 17 0.32 -2.93 -12.44
CA ARG A 17 1.57 -2.38 -13.00
C ARG A 17 2.33 -1.68 -11.89
N HIS A 18 3.54 -2.13 -11.63
CA HIS A 18 4.41 -1.54 -10.64
C HIS A 18 5.41 -0.61 -11.31
N ARG A 19 5.68 0.52 -10.67
CA ARG A 19 6.86 1.35 -10.92
C ARG A 19 7.54 1.60 -9.58
N LYS A 20 8.76 1.11 -9.39
CA LYS A 20 9.45 1.12 -8.09
C LYS A 20 10.87 1.69 -8.23
N LEU A 21 11.32 2.50 -7.29
CA LEU A 21 12.67 3.03 -7.31
C LEU A 21 13.66 1.90 -6.98
N ARG A 22 14.76 1.85 -7.73
CA ARG A 22 15.86 0.91 -7.46
C ARG A 22 16.60 1.27 -6.17
N GLN A 23 16.77 2.58 -5.93
CA GLN A 23 17.39 3.11 -4.72
C GLN A 23 16.46 4.17 -4.11
N ARG A 24 16.26 4.09 -2.80
CA ARG A 24 15.39 4.99 -2.04
C ARG A 24 16.23 5.91 -1.18
N LEU A 25 15.80 7.15 -1.03
CA LEU A 25 16.46 8.20 -0.26
C LEU A 25 17.91 8.45 -0.73
N ALA A 26 18.12 8.31 -2.03
CA ALA A 26 19.42 8.47 -2.69
C ALA A 26 19.41 9.57 -3.76
N GLY A 27 18.30 10.33 -3.87
CA GLY A 27 18.11 11.29 -4.97
C GLY A 27 18.00 10.61 -6.33
N SER A 28 17.55 9.34 -6.35
CA SER A 28 17.48 8.52 -7.55
C SER A 28 16.18 8.77 -8.32
N ASP A 29 16.28 8.83 -9.64
CA ASP A 29 15.18 8.78 -10.58
C ASP A 29 15.21 7.50 -11.44
N ASP A 30 15.97 6.48 -11.00
CA ASP A 30 16.05 5.17 -11.66
C ASP A 30 14.91 4.26 -11.19
N TRP A 31 13.89 4.17 -12.04
CA TRP A 31 12.73 3.34 -11.84
C TRP A 31 12.83 2.06 -12.66
N HIS A 32 12.44 0.94 -12.06
CA HIS A 32 12.07 -0.24 -12.82
C HIS A 32 10.56 -0.45 -12.82
N GLU A 33 10.08 -1.03 -13.91
CA GLU A 33 8.66 -1.32 -14.12
C GLU A 33 8.48 -2.83 -14.31
N PHE A 34 7.41 -3.36 -13.72
CA PHE A 34 7.09 -4.78 -13.79
C PHE A 34 5.61 -5.04 -13.54
N GLY A 35 5.16 -6.25 -13.91
CA GLY A 35 3.79 -6.70 -13.75
C GLY A 35 3.53 -7.37 -12.40
N GLY A 36 2.28 -7.72 -12.19
CA GLY A 36 1.85 -8.49 -11.04
C GLY A 36 0.34 -8.71 -11.06
N THR A 37 -0.13 -9.47 -10.08
CA THR A 37 -1.55 -9.69 -9.83
C THR A 37 -1.88 -9.43 -8.38
N CYS A 38 -3.13 -9.06 -8.13
CA CYS A 38 -3.65 -8.86 -6.78
C CYS A 38 -5.07 -9.42 -6.70
N ARG A 39 -5.39 -10.15 -5.64
CA ARG A 39 -6.77 -10.52 -5.30
C ARG A 39 -7.11 -9.99 -3.93
N GLY A 40 -8.15 -9.16 -3.85
CA GLY A 40 -8.63 -8.58 -2.59
C GLY A 40 -10.01 -9.08 -2.19
N TRP A 41 -10.31 -9.06 -0.89
CA TRP A 41 -11.68 -9.26 -0.38
C TRP A 41 -11.89 -8.61 0.98
N GLU A 42 -13.15 -8.31 1.30
CA GLU A 42 -13.54 -7.81 2.61
C GLU A 42 -13.61 -8.92 3.66
N MET A 43 -13.31 -8.54 4.89
CA MET A 43 -13.44 -9.36 6.09
C MET A 43 -14.28 -8.61 7.13
N LEU A 44 -14.68 -9.31 8.19
CA LEU A 44 -15.28 -8.69 9.39
C LEU A 44 -16.49 -7.79 9.08
N GLY A 45 -17.30 -8.15 8.08
CA GLY A 45 -18.47 -7.36 7.67
C GLY A 45 -18.14 -5.95 7.16
N GLY A 46 -16.99 -5.78 6.51
CA GLY A 46 -16.53 -4.49 5.96
C GLY A 46 -15.62 -3.69 6.88
N ALA A 47 -15.39 -4.16 8.11
CA ALA A 47 -14.43 -3.57 9.05
C ALA A 47 -13.00 -4.12 8.86
N GLY A 48 -12.80 -5.03 7.91
CA GLY A 48 -11.50 -5.56 7.56
C GLY A 48 -11.39 -5.80 6.06
N ASN A 49 -10.17 -5.85 5.58
CA ASN A 49 -9.86 -6.15 4.18
C ASN A 49 -8.49 -6.84 4.11
N VAL A 50 -8.34 -7.72 3.13
CA VAL A 50 -7.07 -8.37 2.82
C VAL A 50 -6.86 -8.35 1.31
N ASP A 51 -5.60 -8.26 0.91
CA ASP A 51 -5.18 -8.57 -0.46
C ASP A 51 -4.01 -9.55 -0.47
N ASP A 52 -3.95 -10.34 -1.55
CA ASP A 52 -2.87 -11.28 -1.87
C ASP A 52 -2.27 -10.86 -3.22
N HIS A 53 -0.98 -10.57 -3.21
CA HIS A 53 -0.21 -10.07 -4.33
C HIS A 53 0.80 -11.11 -4.83
N TRP A 54 0.90 -11.23 -6.15
CA TRP A 54 2.07 -11.77 -6.84
C TRP A 54 2.78 -10.64 -7.58
N LEU A 55 4.08 -10.50 -7.38
CA LEU A 55 4.90 -9.44 -7.95
C LEU A 55 5.98 -10.03 -8.84
N ASP A 56 5.98 -9.69 -10.14
CA ASP A 56 6.99 -10.13 -11.11
C ASP A 56 8.25 -9.23 -11.04
N ASP A 57 8.72 -8.93 -9.82
CA ASP A 57 9.87 -8.04 -9.59
C ASP A 57 11.12 -8.58 -10.33
N PRO A 58 11.82 -7.77 -11.15
CA PRO A 58 12.97 -8.22 -11.93
C PRO A 58 14.14 -8.76 -11.08
N ALA A 59 14.21 -8.40 -9.80
CA ALA A 59 15.21 -8.93 -8.87
C ALA A 59 14.84 -10.33 -8.33
N GLY A 60 13.63 -10.81 -8.61
CA GLY A 60 13.10 -12.10 -8.17
C GLY A 60 11.63 -11.95 -7.79
N ALA A 61 10.76 -12.72 -8.45
CA ALA A 61 9.34 -12.70 -8.19
C ALA A 61 9.03 -13.16 -6.76
N TYR A 62 8.00 -12.57 -6.14
CA TYR A 62 7.62 -12.88 -4.77
C TYR A 62 6.13 -12.65 -4.52
N ALA A 63 5.60 -13.34 -3.51
CA ALA A 63 4.27 -13.08 -3.00
C ALA A 63 4.31 -12.17 -1.77
N ALA A 64 3.26 -11.38 -1.62
CA ALA A 64 3.05 -10.49 -0.50
C ALA A 64 1.56 -10.31 -0.25
N ALA A 65 1.19 -9.81 0.93
CA ALA A 65 -0.20 -9.60 1.28
C ALA A 65 -0.34 -8.37 2.18
N THR A 66 -1.52 -7.77 2.20
CA THR A 66 -1.86 -6.73 3.15
C THR A 66 -3.05 -7.16 3.99
N VAL A 67 -3.00 -6.91 5.29
CA VAL A 67 -4.19 -7.00 6.17
C VAL A 67 -4.54 -5.59 6.62
N ARG A 68 -5.84 -5.27 6.61
CA ARG A 68 -6.37 -3.96 7.00
C ARG A 68 -7.52 -4.12 7.97
N ARG A 69 -7.60 -3.23 8.95
CA ARG A 69 -8.70 -3.19 9.93
C ARG A 69 -9.12 -1.76 10.20
N ALA A 70 -10.42 -1.52 10.19
CA ALA A 70 -11.03 -0.28 10.65
C ALA A 70 -11.33 -0.34 12.17
N ASP A 71 -11.09 0.77 12.85
CA ASP A 71 -11.74 1.09 14.12
C ASP A 71 -13.05 1.84 13.81
N PRO A 72 -14.22 1.20 14.00
CA PRO A 72 -15.51 1.82 13.66
C PRO A 72 -15.88 3.02 14.54
N ALA A 73 -15.21 3.20 15.69
CA ALA A 73 -15.44 4.36 16.56
C ALA A 73 -14.77 5.62 16.03
N THR A 74 -13.57 5.48 15.45
CA THR A 74 -12.76 6.60 14.97
C THR A 74 -12.79 6.76 13.44
N GLY A 75 -13.12 5.70 12.71
CA GLY A 75 -13.00 5.60 11.26
C GLY A 75 -11.54 5.47 10.78
N ILE A 76 -10.60 5.24 11.69
CA ILE A 76 -9.19 5.01 11.36
C ILE A 76 -8.99 3.57 10.92
N TRP A 77 -8.24 3.40 9.85
CA TRP A 77 -7.81 2.15 9.28
C TRP A 77 -6.34 1.94 9.57
N THR A 78 -6.01 0.77 10.11
CA THR A 78 -4.63 0.30 10.27
C THR A 78 -4.31 -0.72 9.17
N ILE A 79 -3.14 -0.58 8.55
CA ILE A 79 -2.65 -1.40 7.43
C ILE A 79 -1.36 -2.10 7.86
N TRP A 80 -1.26 -3.41 7.65
CA TRP A 80 -0.05 -4.20 7.83
C TRP A 80 0.35 -4.91 6.54
N TRP A 81 1.61 -4.75 6.13
CA TRP A 81 2.20 -5.46 5.00
C TRP A 81 2.86 -6.77 5.45
N ILE A 82 2.72 -7.81 4.64
CA ILE A 82 3.33 -9.14 4.80
C ILE A 82 4.08 -9.44 3.52
N ASP A 83 5.35 -9.82 3.64
CA ASP A 83 6.21 -10.08 2.50
C ASP A 83 6.93 -11.40 2.71
N LEU A 84 6.84 -12.35 1.77
CA LEU A 84 7.47 -13.67 1.96
C LEU A 84 9.01 -13.62 2.10
N ARG A 85 9.64 -12.49 1.76
CA ARG A 85 11.09 -12.31 1.91
C ARG A 85 11.50 -11.94 3.34
N PHE A 86 10.55 -11.55 4.20
CA PHE A 86 10.80 -11.06 5.55
C PHE A 86 9.95 -11.80 6.59
N PRO A 87 10.45 -12.00 7.83
CA PRO A 87 9.67 -12.63 8.87
C PRO A 87 8.62 -11.67 9.45
N GLY A 88 7.34 -12.04 9.40
CA GLY A 88 6.27 -11.38 10.15
C GLY A 88 5.58 -10.21 9.44
N LEU A 89 4.89 -9.40 10.24
CA LEU A 89 4.19 -8.19 9.80
C LEU A 89 5.13 -7.01 9.83
N ALA A 90 5.13 -6.19 8.78
CA ALA A 90 5.77 -4.88 8.80
C ALA A 90 5.11 -3.95 9.82
N ALA A 91 5.79 -2.85 10.15
CA ALA A 91 5.23 -1.81 10.99
C ALA A 91 3.92 -1.26 10.38
N PRO A 92 2.88 -1.01 11.19
CA PRO A 92 1.60 -0.57 10.68
C PRO A 92 1.64 0.87 10.16
N LEU A 93 0.69 1.17 9.28
CA LEU A 93 0.31 2.54 8.95
C LEU A 93 -1.15 2.78 9.33
N ASP A 94 -1.41 3.92 9.94
CA ASP A 94 -2.74 4.38 10.31
C ASP A 94 -3.21 5.52 9.41
N GLY A 95 -4.47 5.51 9.04
CA GLY A 95 -5.03 6.52 8.14
C GLY A 95 -6.52 6.40 7.94
N ARG A 96 -7.05 7.14 6.98
CA ARG A 96 -8.46 7.07 6.59
C ARG A 96 -8.66 7.61 5.18
N PHE A 97 -9.87 7.42 4.66
CA PHE A 97 -10.31 8.05 3.43
C PHE A 97 -10.97 9.39 3.71
N GLU A 98 -10.57 10.40 2.94
CA GLU A 98 -11.19 11.72 2.88
C GLU A 98 -11.34 12.10 1.41
N ASP A 99 -12.56 12.50 0.99
CA ASP A 99 -12.86 12.90 -0.38
C ASP A 99 -12.38 11.91 -1.47
N GLY A 100 -12.48 10.61 -1.18
CA GLY A 100 -12.08 9.53 -2.08
C GLY A 100 -10.57 9.26 -2.14
N ILE A 101 -9.77 9.94 -1.31
CA ILE A 101 -8.33 9.73 -1.18
C ILE A 101 -8.03 9.09 0.17
N GLY A 102 -7.44 7.89 0.16
CA GLY A 102 -6.97 7.21 1.36
C GLY A 102 -5.55 7.65 1.67
N THR A 103 -5.31 8.27 2.83
CA THR A 103 -3.95 8.67 3.24
C THR A 103 -3.60 8.03 4.57
N PHE A 104 -2.43 7.37 4.60
CA PHE A 104 -1.98 6.56 5.74
C PHE A 104 -0.53 6.89 6.06
N PHE A 105 -0.21 6.94 7.35
CA PHE A 105 1.11 7.26 7.85
C PHE A 105 1.59 6.21 8.85
N GLY A 106 2.88 5.92 8.83
CA GLY A 106 3.52 5.06 9.80
C GLY A 106 5.00 5.39 9.94
N LYS A 107 5.64 4.77 10.92
CA LYS A 107 7.09 4.82 11.12
C LYS A 107 7.67 3.48 10.72
N ASP A 108 8.83 3.49 10.08
CA ASP A 108 9.57 2.28 9.75
C ASP A 108 11.08 2.57 9.77
N GLU A 109 11.89 1.58 9.42
CA GLU A 109 13.33 1.72 9.24
C GLU A 109 13.74 1.38 7.80
N TRP A 110 14.56 2.24 7.20
CA TRP A 110 15.21 1.96 5.92
C TRP A 110 16.73 1.93 6.12
N GLN A 111 17.34 0.77 5.88
CA GLN A 111 18.78 0.54 6.08
C GLN A 111 19.26 0.93 7.50
N GLY A 112 18.46 0.60 8.52
CA GLY A 112 18.75 0.91 9.92
C GLY A 112 18.59 2.38 10.31
N ARG A 113 17.97 3.20 9.44
CA ARG A 113 17.64 4.60 9.75
C ARG A 113 16.13 4.76 9.88
N PRO A 114 15.63 5.46 10.90
CA PRO A 114 14.20 5.71 11.04
C PRO A 114 13.70 6.57 9.88
N ILE A 115 12.53 6.21 9.37
CA ILE A 115 11.82 6.93 8.33
C ILE A 115 10.35 7.12 8.69
N ASP A 116 9.76 8.18 8.13
CA ASP A 116 8.32 8.31 8.00
C ASP A 116 7.88 7.68 6.68
N MET A 117 6.85 6.84 6.73
CA MET A 117 6.27 6.18 5.57
C MET A 117 4.84 6.68 5.35
N ARG A 118 4.47 6.88 4.09
CA ARG A 118 3.11 7.28 3.70
C ARG A 118 2.60 6.43 2.56
N PHE A 119 1.36 5.96 2.70
CA PHE A 119 0.59 5.41 1.58
C PHE A 119 -0.50 6.37 1.14
N ILE A 120 -0.70 6.46 -0.17
CA ILE A 120 -1.82 7.17 -0.78
C ILE A 120 -2.57 6.22 -1.70
N TRP A 121 -3.88 6.07 -1.47
CA TRP A 121 -4.83 5.49 -2.41
C TRP A 121 -5.59 6.61 -3.12
N SER A 122 -5.57 6.60 -4.46
CA SER A 122 -6.21 7.62 -5.28
C SER A 122 -6.70 7.05 -6.61
N ARG A 123 -7.36 7.88 -7.43
CA ARG A 123 -7.85 7.50 -8.77
C ARG A 123 -8.73 6.24 -8.76
N ILE A 124 -9.51 6.08 -7.70
CA ILE A 124 -10.36 4.91 -7.47
C ILE A 124 -11.60 5.02 -8.36
N THR A 125 -11.81 3.98 -9.16
CA THR A 125 -13.00 3.78 -9.98
C THR A 125 -13.44 2.32 -9.83
N PRO A 126 -14.61 1.92 -10.36
CA PRO A 126 -14.99 0.50 -10.38
C PRO A 126 -13.97 -0.40 -11.09
N ALA A 127 -13.17 0.14 -12.01
CA ALA A 127 -12.26 -0.62 -12.87
C ALA A 127 -10.75 -0.36 -12.61
N SER A 128 -10.41 0.62 -11.78
CA SER A 128 -9.02 1.04 -11.55
C SER A 128 -8.79 1.63 -10.17
N ALA A 129 -7.56 1.57 -9.68
CA ALA A 129 -7.10 2.34 -8.53
C ALA A 129 -5.59 2.60 -8.65
N ARG A 130 -5.09 3.63 -7.97
CA ARG A 130 -3.65 3.88 -7.81
C ARG A 130 -3.29 3.84 -6.33
N TRP A 131 -2.21 3.14 -6.03
CA TRP A 131 -1.56 3.18 -4.74
C TRP A 131 -0.13 3.72 -4.89
N GLU A 132 0.30 4.52 -3.93
CA GLU A 132 1.63 5.11 -3.91
C GLU A 132 2.22 5.01 -2.50
N GLN A 133 3.50 4.63 -2.42
CA GLN A 133 4.30 4.69 -1.20
C GLN A 133 5.37 5.77 -1.33
N ALA A 134 5.52 6.54 -0.25
CA ALA A 134 6.59 7.51 -0.10
C ALA A 134 7.33 7.36 1.23
N PHE A 135 8.63 7.66 1.21
CA PHE A 135 9.48 7.73 2.39
C PHE A 135 9.87 9.17 2.66
N SER A 136 10.08 9.47 3.93
CA SER A 136 10.57 10.74 4.44
C SER A 136 11.67 10.47 5.45
N ALA A 137 12.79 11.17 5.31
CA ALA A 137 13.94 11.10 6.23
C ALA A 137 14.04 12.31 7.16
N ASP A 138 13.13 13.28 7.04
CA ASP A 138 13.20 14.60 7.69
C ASP A 138 11.95 14.93 8.52
N GLY A 139 11.27 13.89 9.03
CA GLY A 139 10.08 14.07 9.87
C GLY A 139 8.82 14.47 9.12
N GLY A 140 8.77 14.22 7.80
CA GLY A 140 7.62 14.47 6.94
C GLY A 140 7.65 15.83 6.24
N ALA A 141 8.76 16.57 6.33
CA ALA A 141 8.92 17.85 5.66
C ALA A 141 9.07 17.68 4.13
N SER A 142 9.69 16.59 3.69
CA SER A 142 9.75 16.19 2.28
C SER A 142 9.45 14.70 2.09
N TRP A 143 8.97 14.32 0.91
CA TRP A 143 8.53 12.95 0.62
C TRP A 143 9.07 12.47 -0.73
N GLU A 144 9.75 11.33 -0.74
CA GLU A 144 10.18 10.63 -1.95
C GLU A 144 9.20 9.48 -2.24
N THR A 145 8.28 9.68 -3.20
CA THR A 145 7.49 8.57 -3.76
C THR A 145 8.45 7.57 -4.38
N ASN A 146 8.45 6.35 -3.87
CA ASN A 146 9.41 5.31 -4.24
C ASN A 146 8.77 4.02 -4.74
N TRP A 147 7.43 3.92 -4.70
CA TRP A 147 6.71 2.83 -5.30
C TRP A 147 5.30 3.27 -5.69
N ILE A 148 4.90 2.94 -6.91
CA ILE A 148 3.57 3.18 -7.47
C ILE A 148 3.02 1.84 -7.95
N MET A 149 1.76 1.59 -7.65
CA MET A 149 0.97 0.47 -8.19
C MET A 149 -0.26 1.02 -8.90
N ASP A 150 -0.41 0.70 -10.18
CA ASP A 150 -1.63 0.94 -10.94
C ASP A 150 -2.41 -0.37 -11.08
N PHE A 151 -3.60 -0.40 -10.52
CA PHE A 151 -4.51 -1.54 -10.56
C PHE A 151 -5.51 -1.38 -11.71
N THR A 152 -5.72 -2.47 -12.44
CA THR A 152 -6.79 -2.61 -13.44
C THR A 152 -7.46 -3.97 -13.28
N ARG A 153 -8.78 -4.06 -13.47
CA ARG A 153 -9.49 -5.34 -13.35
C ARG A 153 -8.90 -6.40 -14.30
N ALA A 154 -8.84 -7.65 -13.82
CA ALA A 154 -8.30 -8.79 -14.56
C ALA A 154 -9.20 -9.20 -15.75
#